data_AF-A0A2U1KDF7-F1
#
_entry.id   AF-A0A2U1KDF7-F1
#
_cell.length_a   1.000
_cell.length_b   1.000
_cell.length_c   1.000
_cell.angle_alpha   90.00
_cell.angle_beta   90.00
_cell.angle_gamma   90.00
#
_symmetry.space_group_name_H-M   'P 1'
#
loop_
_entity.id
_entity.type
_entity.pdbx_description
1 polymer ?
#
loop_
_entity_poly.entity_id
_entity_poly.type
_entity_poly.pdbx_seq_one_letter_code
_entity_poly.pdbx_strand_id
1 'polypeptide(L)'
;MKKSIHYFIYLTLFLSYLTTTTHSWKKEEFRNCNQTPFCKRTRSRQPHSCKLIPSDVTITNNGDLVAKLKTKQNPDQDSSNNQNPDLDFSLSVYKDGILRVKIDENQEKEKEPVLKKRFEVPYVVLDNFESQKLWLQRFSKQVIDDDLLESFVVYLSDGYEVVLRSDPFEVFVREQGSGGTRILSFNSHGLFDFEQLRVKKEGEDWGLGFFNFGRKTFFVKCCYV
;
A
#
# COMPACT_ATOMS: atom_id res chain seq x y z
N MET A 1 -60.99 -32.84 28.09
CA MET A 1 -60.13 -32.62 26.90
C MET A 1 -59.75 -31.16 26.63
N LYS A 2 -60.63 -30.15 26.82
CA LYS A 2 -60.33 -28.73 26.50
C LYS A 2 -59.14 -28.11 27.27
N LYS A 3 -58.91 -28.45 28.54
CA LYS A 3 -57.79 -27.92 29.35
C LYS A 3 -56.41 -28.42 28.83
N SER A 4 -56.33 -29.66 28.35
CA SER A 4 -55.11 -30.25 27.80
C SER A 4 -54.61 -29.54 26.54
N ILE A 5 -55.55 -29.04 25.72
CA ILE A 5 -55.24 -28.30 24.49
C ILE A 5 -54.62 -26.94 24.82
N HIS A 6 -55.10 -26.27 25.88
CA HIS A 6 -54.53 -24.98 26.31
C HIS A 6 -53.09 -25.14 26.81
N TYR A 7 -52.79 -26.17 27.61
CA TYR A 7 -51.40 -26.45 28.03
C TYR A 7 -50.47 -26.75 26.86
N PHE A 8 -50.96 -27.49 25.86
CA PHE A 8 -50.17 -27.78 24.67
C PHE A 8 -49.88 -26.49 23.87
N ILE A 9 -50.88 -25.60 23.72
CA ILE A 9 -50.71 -24.30 23.06
C ILE A 9 -49.71 -23.41 23.82
N TYR A 10 -49.84 -23.30 25.14
CA TYR A 10 -48.89 -22.54 25.95
C TYR A 10 -47.47 -23.10 25.90
N LEU A 11 -47.31 -24.42 25.88
CA LEU A 11 -46.02 -25.08 25.75
C LEU A 11 -45.39 -24.81 24.37
N THR A 12 -46.17 -24.87 23.29
CA THR A 12 -45.68 -24.54 21.93
C THR A 12 -45.29 -23.08 21.79
N LEU A 13 -46.05 -22.16 22.39
CA LEU A 13 -45.71 -20.73 22.43
C LEU A 13 -44.42 -20.50 23.22
N PHE A 14 -44.26 -21.15 24.38
CA PHE A 14 -43.04 -21.07 25.18
C PHE A 14 -41.81 -21.63 24.44
N LEU A 15 -41.93 -22.78 23.77
CA LEU A 15 -40.86 -23.34 22.94
C LEU A 15 -40.49 -22.43 21.75
N SER A 16 -41.49 -21.80 21.10
CA SER A 16 -41.24 -20.86 19.99
C SER A 16 -40.51 -19.59 20.42
N TYR A 17 -40.72 -19.14 21.66
CA TYR A 17 -40.01 -17.99 22.23
C TYR A 17 -38.55 -18.32 22.56
N LEU A 18 -38.27 -19.57 22.94
CA LEU A 18 -36.91 -20.07 23.20
C LEU A 18 -36.11 -20.30 21.92
N THR A 19 -36.75 -20.44 20.75
CA THR A 19 -36.08 -20.59 19.45
C THR A 19 -35.68 -19.28 18.78
N THR A 20 -35.54 -18.18 19.55
CA THR A 20 -34.97 -16.94 18.99
C THR A 20 -33.52 -17.20 18.57
N THR A 21 -33.30 -17.27 17.27
CA THR A 21 -31.97 -17.48 16.69
C THR A 21 -31.15 -16.23 16.96
N THR A 22 -30.27 -16.28 17.96
CA THR A 22 -29.24 -15.26 18.12
C THR A 22 -28.24 -15.44 16.99
N HIS A 23 -28.25 -14.54 16.01
CA HIS A 23 -27.17 -14.48 15.05
C HIS A 23 -25.92 -13.97 15.77
N SER A 24 -24.94 -14.84 15.98
CA SER A 24 -23.65 -14.51 16.61
C SER A 24 -22.79 -13.56 15.76
N TRP A 25 -23.23 -13.25 14.55
CA TRP A 25 -22.59 -12.30 13.65
C TRP A 25 -23.57 -11.19 13.27
N LYS A 26 -23.15 -9.95 13.54
CA LYS A 26 -23.88 -8.72 13.21
C LYS A 26 -23.07 -7.93 12.20
N LYS A 27 -23.45 -8.02 10.93
CA LYS A 27 -22.75 -7.37 9.81
C LYS A 27 -22.57 -5.87 10.04
N GLU A 28 -23.54 -5.24 10.70
CA GLU A 28 -23.58 -3.82 11.06
C GLU A 28 -22.48 -3.37 12.04
N GLU A 29 -21.88 -4.29 12.79
CA GLU A 29 -20.76 -4.00 13.70
C GLU A 29 -19.41 -3.95 12.96
N PHE A 30 -19.34 -4.45 11.74
CA PHE A 30 -18.12 -4.47 10.93
C PHE A 30 -18.15 -3.38 9.85
N ARG A 31 -17.12 -2.55 9.83
CA ARG A 31 -16.99 -1.50 8.83
C ARG A 31 -16.82 -2.11 7.44
N ASN A 32 -17.68 -1.69 6.51
CA ASN A 32 -17.44 -1.91 5.09
C ASN A 32 -16.47 -0.85 4.52
N CYS A 33 -16.07 -1.02 3.26
CA CYS A 33 -15.13 -0.10 2.65
C CYS A 33 -15.65 1.34 2.53
N ASN A 34 -16.95 1.54 2.29
CA ASN A 34 -17.56 2.86 2.17
C ASN A 34 -17.63 3.61 3.51
N GLN A 35 -17.65 2.88 4.63
CA GLN A 35 -17.62 3.42 6.00
C GLN A 35 -16.20 3.71 6.50
N THR A 36 -15.17 3.26 5.78
CA THR A 36 -13.78 3.41 6.16
C THR A 36 -13.09 4.40 5.21
N PRO A 37 -12.80 5.65 5.64
CA PRO A 37 -12.43 6.70 4.69
C PRO A 37 -11.18 6.41 3.85
N PHE A 38 -10.14 5.80 4.41
CA PHE A 38 -8.96 5.42 3.62
C PHE A 38 -9.33 4.40 2.53
N CYS A 39 -10.14 3.38 2.87
CA CYS A 39 -10.59 2.37 1.91
C CYS A 39 -11.46 2.98 0.80
N LYS A 40 -12.41 3.84 1.18
CA LYS A 40 -13.27 4.57 0.23
C LYS A 40 -12.43 5.42 -0.74
N ARG A 41 -11.48 6.21 -0.23
CA ARG A 41 -10.58 7.04 -1.04
C ARG A 41 -9.74 6.20 -2.00
N THR A 42 -9.13 5.13 -1.52
CA THR A 42 -8.32 4.23 -2.36
C THR A 42 -9.14 3.58 -3.46
N ARG A 43 -10.37 3.13 -3.18
CA ARG A 43 -11.23 2.49 -4.19
C ARG A 43 -11.85 3.47 -5.18
N SER A 44 -12.00 4.74 -4.83
CA SER A 44 -12.52 5.75 -5.76
C SER A 44 -11.51 6.24 -6.79
N ARG A 45 -10.24 5.82 -6.69
CA ARG A 45 -9.18 6.25 -7.60
C ARG A 45 -9.43 5.75 -9.00
N GLN A 46 -9.22 6.63 -9.96
CA GLN A 46 -9.26 6.29 -11.37
C GLN A 46 -7.92 5.69 -11.80
N PRO A 47 -7.92 4.76 -12.76
CA PRO A 47 -6.70 4.31 -13.41
C PRO A 47 -5.87 5.49 -13.94
N HIS A 48 -4.55 5.37 -13.92
CA HIS A 48 -3.59 6.38 -14.39
C HIS A 48 -3.65 7.70 -13.61
N SER A 49 -4.00 7.65 -12.32
CA SER A 49 -4.04 8.82 -11.43
C SER A 49 -2.72 9.11 -10.72
N CYS A 50 -1.79 8.15 -10.70
CA CYS A 50 -0.44 8.32 -10.16
C CYS A 50 0.34 9.34 -11.01
N LYS A 51 0.87 10.38 -10.35
CA LYS A 51 1.67 11.45 -10.97
C LYS A 51 3.13 11.42 -10.54
N LEU A 52 3.58 10.35 -9.89
CA LEU A 52 4.95 10.25 -9.42
C LEU A 52 5.88 9.88 -10.57
N ILE A 53 7.08 10.46 -10.55
CA ILE A 53 8.16 10.17 -11.48
C ILE A 53 9.45 9.96 -10.64
N PRO A 54 10.20 8.88 -10.87
CA PRO A 54 11.49 8.68 -10.24
C PRO A 54 12.52 9.68 -10.77
N SER A 55 13.34 10.19 -9.88
CA SER A 55 14.45 11.10 -10.15
C SER A 55 15.65 10.69 -9.32
N ASP A 56 16.84 11.20 -9.66
CA ASP A 56 18.07 10.97 -8.89
C ASP A 56 18.39 9.47 -8.69
N VAL A 57 18.15 8.65 -9.73
CA VAL A 57 18.31 7.20 -9.68
C VAL A 57 19.79 6.82 -9.57
N THR A 58 20.14 6.12 -8.49
CA THR A 58 21.52 5.70 -8.18
C THR A 58 21.51 4.30 -7.57
N ILE A 59 22.68 3.66 -7.53
CA ILE A 59 22.87 2.43 -6.76
C ILE A 59 23.70 2.77 -5.53
N THR A 60 23.21 2.38 -4.36
CA THR A 60 23.92 2.56 -3.10
C THR A 60 25.09 1.58 -2.98
N ASN A 61 26.04 1.89 -2.11
CA ASN A 61 27.16 0.98 -1.80
C ASN A 61 26.69 -0.39 -1.28
N ASN A 62 25.46 -0.47 -0.75
CA ASN A 62 24.85 -1.71 -0.26
C ASN A 62 24.12 -2.50 -1.36
N GLY A 63 24.20 -2.05 -2.61
CA GLY A 63 23.66 -2.73 -3.78
C GLY A 63 22.18 -2.51 -4.05
N ASP A 64 21.56 -1.51 -3.42
CA ASP A 64 20.15 -1.18 -3.62
C ASP A 64 20.01 -0.08 -4.69
N LEU A 65 19.08 -0.24 -5.62
CA LEU A 65 18.70 0.82 -6.56
C LEU A 65 17.76 1.80 -5.83
N VAL A 66 18.18 3.05 -5.67
CA VAL A 66 17.43 4.08 -4.96
C VAL A 66 17.07 5.23 -5.88
N ALA A 67 15.93 5.86 -5.62
CA ALA A 67 15.44 7.01 -6.38
C ALA A 67 14.58 7.91 -5.47
N LYS A 68 14.44 9.18 -5.85
CA LYS A 68 13.47 10.10 -5.26
C LYS A 68 12.23 10.17 -6.14
N LEU A 69 11.06 9.81 -5.61
CA LEU A 69 9.79 9.96 -6.33
C LEU A 69 9.24 11.37 -6.12
N LYS A 70 9.16 12.12 -7.22
CA LYS A 70 8.66 13.50 -7.25
C LYS A 70 7.30 13.53 -7.92
N THR A 71 6.41 14.41 -7.45
CA THR A 71 5.13 14.64 -8.14
C THR A 71 5.39 15.46 -9.40
N LYS A 72 4.91 14.99 -10.55
CA LYS A 72 4.93 15.71 -11.83
C LYS A 72 4.22 17.05 -11.64
N GLN A 73 4.96 18.15 -11.78
CA GLN A 73 4.41 19.50 -11.72
C GLN A 73 3.66 19.78 -13.03
N ASN A 74 2.42 20.28 -12.93
CA ASN A 74 1.75 20.87 -14.06
C ASN A 74 2.25 22.32 -14.22
N PRO A 75 2.58 22.77 -15.44
CA PRO A 75 3.04 24.13 -15.68
C PRO A 75 2.00 25.21 -15.30
N ASP A 76 0.71 24.83 -15.23
CA ASP A 76 -0.40 25.74 -14.90
C ASP A 76 -0.79 25.78 -13.40
N GLN A 77 -0.05 25.07 -12.52
CA GLN A 77 -0.32 25.09 -11.09
C GLN A 77 0.71 25.96 -10.35
N ASP A 78 0.24 27.06 -9.75
CA ASP A 78 1.03 27.91 -8.86
C ASP A 78 1.80 27.06 -7.84
N SER A 79 3.13 27.10 -7.96
CA SER A 79 4.12 26.29 -7.24
C SER A 79 4.18 26.56 -5.73
N SER A 80 3.24 27.33 -5.18
CA SER A 80 3.31 27.91 -3.84
C SER A 80 2.60 27.09 -2.75
N ASN A 81 1.76 26.11 -3.09
CA ASN A 81 0.87 25.50 -2.07
C ASN A 81 0.86 23.96 -1.98
N ASN A 82 1.64 23.24 -2.78
CA ASN A 82 1.58 21.77 -2.81
C ASN A 82 2.95 21.08 -2.92
N GLN A 83 3.92 21.55 -2.14
CA GLN A 83 5.22 20.87 -2.01
C GLN A 83 5.10 19.68 -1.05
N ASN A 84 4.39 18.64 -1.48
CA ASN A 84 4.53 17.34 -0.85
C ASN A 84 6.01 16.93 -0.91
N PRO A 85 6.66 16.56 0.22
CA PRO A 85 8.03 16.08 0.20
C PRO A 85 8.22 14.93 -0.78
N ASP A 86 9.44 14.78 -1.29
CA ASP A 86 9.79 13.66 -2.16
C ASP A 86 9.71 12.36 -1.35
N LEU A 87 9.31 11.27 -2.01
CA LEU A 87 9.34 9.94 -1.39
C LEU A 87 10.66 9.25 -1.73
N ASP A 88 11.21 8.53 -0.76
CA ASP A 88 12.38 7.70 -0.98
C ASP A 88 11.93 6.33 -1.51
N PHE A 89 12.39 5.99 -2.70
CA PHE A 89 12.19 4.69 -3.33
C PHE A 89 13.47 3.87 -3.21
N SER A 90 13.31 2.60 -2.86
CA SER A 90 14.40 1.62 -2.83
C SER A 90 13.93 0.29 -3.42
N LEU A 91 14.80 -0.29 -4.22
CA LEU A 91 14.62 -1.58 -4.86
C LEU A 91 15.86 -2.43 -4.56
N SER A 92 15.60 -3.55 -3.89
CA SER A 92 16.62 -4.53 -3.51
C SER A 92 16.31 -5.87 -4.15
N VAL A 93 17.36 -6.56 -4.60
CA VAL A 93 17.27 -7.88 -5.21
C VAL A 93 17.95 -8.88 -4.28
N TYR A 94 17.35 -10.03 -4.08
CA TYR A 94 17.88 -11.13 -3.27
C TYR A 94 18.05 -12.38 -4.13
N LYS A 95 18.74 -13.37 -3.58
CA LYS A 95 18.82 -14.70 -4.18
C LYS A 95 17.42 -15.26 -4.47
N ASP A 96 17.38 -16.23 -5.38
CA ASP A 96 16.14 -16.91 -5.82
C ASP A 96 15.14 -15.99 -6.53
N GLY A 97 15.60 -14.86 -7.08
CA GLY A 97 14.77 -13.94 -7.87
C GLY A 97 13.77 -13.13 -7.02
N ILE A 98 14.04 -12.96 -5.73
CA ILE A 98 13.17 -12.20 -4.83
C ILE A 98 13.44 -10.70 -5.02
N LEU A 99 12.40 -9.95 -5.35
CA LEU A 99 12.41 -8.50 -5.49
C LEU A 99 11.71 -7.85 -4.29
N ARG A 100 12.37 -6.87 -3.65
CA ARG A 100 11.78 -6.04 -2.60
C ARG A 100 11.74 -4.58 -3.04
N VAL A 101 10.54 -4.03 -3.11
CA VAL A 101 10.31 -2.59 -3.33
C VAL A 101 9.88 -1.97 -2.01
N LYS A 102 10.54 -0.89 -1.59
CA LYS A 102 10.19 -0.12 -0.40
C LYS A 102 10.10 1.35 -0.78
N ILE A 103 9.00 1.99 -0.37
CA ILE A 103 8.72 3.42 -0.56
C ILE A 103 8.42 4.01 0.80
N ASP A 104 9.09 5.10 1.15
CA ASP A 104 8.90 5.81 2.42
C ASP A 104 8.96 7.33 2.22
N GLU A 105 8.62 8.11 3.24
CA GLU A 105 8.79 9.56 3.20
C GLU A 105 10.23 9.94 3.51
N ASN A 106 10.77 10.86 2.71
CA ASN A 106 12.08 11.43 3.01
C ASN A 106 12.00 12.26 4.29
N GLN A 107 12.71 11.80 5.33
CA GLN A 107 12.75 12.42 6.65
C GLN A 107 13.81 13.54 6.77
N GLU A 108 14.61 13.79 5.73
CA GLU A 108 15.74 14.73 5.77
C GLU A 108 15.30 16.21 5.77
N LYS A 109 14.00 16.49 5.60
CA LYS A 109 13.52 17.86 5.76
C LYS A 109 13.33 18.13 7.25
N GLU A 110 14.31 18.84 7.82
CA GLU A 110 14.29 19.62 9.07
C GLU A 110 13.14 20.66 9.09
N LYS A 111 11.91 20.23 8.79
CA LYS A 111 10.71 21.05 8.96
C LYS A 111 10.13 20.69 10.31
N GLU A 112 10.43 21.53 11.29
CA GLU A 112 9.67 21.60 12.53
C GLU A 112 8.16 21.68 12.20
N PRO A 113 7.31 20.78 12.74
CA PRO A 113 7.62 19.65 13.60
C PRO A 113 8.05 18.39 12.82
N VAL A 114 9.09 17.71 13.31
CA VAL A 114 9.57 16.42 12.76
C VAL A 114 8.42 15.41 12.71
N LEU A 115 8.07 14.98 11.50
CA LEU A 115 7.01 14.00 11.29
C LEU A 115 7.48 12.61 11.74
N LYS A 116 6.60 11.89 12.46
CA LYS A 116 6.91 10.55 12.98
C LYS A 116 7.24 9.58 11.85
N LYS A 117 8.23 8.69 12.08
CA LYS A 117 8.54 7.57 11.18
C LYS A 117 7.28 6.70 10.96
N ARG A 118 7.10 6.23 9.73
CA ARG A 118 6.05 5.26 9.40
C ARG A 118 6.32 3.91 10.07
N PHE A 119 5.24 3.20 10.36
CA PHE A 119 5.32 1.89 10.99
C PHE A 119 5.92 0.88 10.03
N GLU A 120 7.02 0.25 10.43
CA GLU A 120 7.61 -0.91 9.78
C GLU A 120 7.25 -2.14 10.60
N VAL A 121 6.71 -3.18 9.96
CA VAL A 121 6.25 -4.39 10.66
C VAL A 121 7.47 -5.13 11.23
N PRO A 122 7.62 -5.23 12.56
CA PRO A 122 8.78 -5.90 13.15
C PRO A 122 8.57 -7.43 13.17
N TYR A 123 9.67 -8.17 13.21
CA TYR A 123 9.70 -9.63 13.42
C TYR A 123 9.00 -10.50 12.36
N VAL A 124 8.71 -9.95 11.17
CA VAL A 124 8.15 -10.72 10.04
C VAL A 124 9.24 -11.19 9.07
N VAL A 125 10.33 -10.42 8.97
CA VAL A 125 11.48 -10.78 8.15
C VAL A 125 12.40 -11.69 8.95
N LEU A 126 12.79 -12.82 8.35
CA LEU A 126 13.73 -13.76 8.96
C LEU A 126 15.12 -13.13 9.07
N ASP A 127 15.85 -13.42 10.16
CA ASP A 127 17.16 -12.81 10.42
C ASP A 127 18.19 -13.08 9.32
N ASN A 128 18.06 -14.20 8.60
CA ASN A 128 18.95 -14.56 7.49
C ASN A 128 18.55 -13.95 6.15
N PHE A 129 17.39 -13.32 6.03
CA PHE A 129 16.90 -12.80 4.75
C PHE A 129 17.82 -11.72 4.17
N GLU A 130 18.28 -10.77 5.00
CA GLU A 130 19.19 -9.71 4.57
C GLU A 130 20.54 -10.24 4.09
N SER A 131 20.98 -11.41 4.57
CA SER A 131 22.22 -12.06 4.11
C SER A 131 22.11 -12.63 2.68
N GLN A 132 20.89 -12.79 2.17
CA GLN A 132 20.63 -13.26 0.80
C GLN A 132 20.60 -12.11 -0.21
N LYS A 133 20.80 -10.86 0.22
CA LYS A 133 20.75 -9.70 -0.66
C LYS A 133 21.88 -9.73 -1.68
N LEU A 134 21.54 -9.50 -2.94
CA LEU A 134 22.49 -9.34 -4.03
C LEU A 134 22.95 -7.89 -4.12
N TRP A 135 24.23 -7.70 -4.39
CA TRP A 135 24.79 -6.36 -4.57
C TRP A 135 24.73 -5.94 -6.03
N LEU A 136 23.69 -5.19 -6.41
CA LEU A 136 23.62 -4.60 -7.75
C LEU A 136 24.82 -3.69 -7.98
N GLN A 137 25.48 -3.84 -9.12
CA GLN A 137 26.67 -3.06 -9.47
C GLN A 137 26.38 -1.97 -10.51
N ARG A 138 25.37 -2.21 -11.35
CA ARG A 138 25.02 -1.35 -12.48
C ARG A 138 23.55 -1.50 -12.83
N PHE A 139 23.00 -0.44 -13.38
CA PHE A 139 21.76 -0.48 -14.15
C PHE A 139 22.06 -0.05 -15.59
N SER A 140 21.25 -0.49 -16.53
CA SER A 140 21.25 0.07 -17.88
C SER A 140 20.09 1.03 -18.03
N LYS A 141 20.25 2.02 -18.90
CA LYS A 141 19.16 2.92 -19.29
C LYS A 141 18.65 2.52 -20.66
N GLN A 142 17.34 2.38 -20.79
CA GLN A 142 16.71 1.96 -22.02
C GLN A 142 15.43 2.77 -22.23
N VAL A 143 15.22 3.26 -23.44
CA VAL A 143 13.89 3.71 -23.86
C VAL A 143 13.11 2.45 -24.24
N ILE A 144 11.98 2.23 -23.58
CA ILE A 144 11.14 1.06 -23.80
C ILE A 144 9.88 1.54 -24.51
N ASP A 145 9.50 0.83 -25.56
CA ASP A 145 8.39 1.21 -26.44
C ASP A 145 8.63 2.62 -27.05
N ASP A 146 7.68 3.54 -26.88
CA ASP A 146 7.74 4.95 -27.35
C ASP A 146 7.81 5.95 -26.18
N ASP A 147 8.39 5.53 -25.05
CA ASP A 147 8.48 6.38 -23.87
C ASP A 147 9.36 7.62 -24.09
N LEU A 148 8.91 8.75 -23.57
CA LEU A 148 9.67 10.01 -23.61
C LEU A 148 10.86 10.01 -22.64
N LEU A 149 10.83 9.16 -21.61
CA LEU A 149 11.83 9.10 -20.56
C LEU A 149 12.49 7.73 -20.52
N GLU A 150 13.79 7.73 -20.21
CA GLU A 150 14.56 6.51 -20.01
C GLU A 150 14.01 5.70 -18.83
N SER A 151 13.96 4.39 -19.01
CA SER A 151 13.72 3.40 -17.97
C SER A 151 15.03 2.82 -17.47
N PHE A 152 15.06 2.42 -16.20
CA PHE A 152 16.25 1.86 -15.55
C PHE A 152 16.08 0.35 -15.39
N VAL A 153 16.99 -0.41 -15.97
CA VAL A 153 16.93 -1.88 -16.01
C VAL A 153 18.04 -2.45 -15.13
N VAL A 154 17.67 -3.32 -14.20
CA VAL A 154 18.57 -4.02 -13.27
C VAL A 154 18.36 -5.53 -13.33
N TYR A 155 19.39 -6.28 -12.96
CA TYR A 155 19.37 -7.73 -12.89
C TYR A 155 18.43 -8.22 -11.77
N LEU A 156 17.63 -9.26 -12.03
CA LEU A 156 16.84 -9.99 -11.02
C LEU A 156 17.42 -11.37 -10.73
N SER A 157 17.46 -12.20 -11.77
CA SER A 157 17.93 -13.59 -11.75
C SER A 157 18.27 -14.01 -13.19
N ASP A 158 18.82 -15.20 -13.38
CA ASP A 158 19.24 -15.65 -14.71
C ASP A 158 18.05 -15.70 -15.68
N GLY A 159 18.12 -14.91 -16.75
CA GLY A 159 17.05 -14.78 -17.74
C GLY A 159 15.93 -13.79 -17.37
N TYR A 160 16.01 -13.10 -16.23
CA TYR A 160 15.01 -12.11 -15.80
C TYR A 160 15.62 -10.79 -15.34
N GLU A 161 14.95 -9.70 -15.68
CA GLU A 161 15.35 -8.34 -15.33
C GLU A 161 14.17 -7.53 -14.77
N VAL A 162 14.50 -6.56 -13.92
CA VAL A 162 13.54 -5.60 -13.37
C VAL A 162 13.72 -4.26 -14.06
N VAL A 163 12.61 -3.65 -14.42
CA VAL A 163 12.55 -2.34 -15.04
C VAL A 163 11.83 -1.37 -14.11
N LEU A 164 12.50 -0.27 -13.77
CA LEU A 164 11.90 0.92 -13.20
C LEU A 164 11.60 1.89 -14.37
N ARG A 165 10.34 1.99 -14.74
CA ARG A 165 9.83 2.94 -15.74
C ARG A 165 9.59 4.30 -15.10
N SER A 166 9.97 5.35 -15.82
CA SER A 166 9.93 6.71 -15.30
C SER A 166 8.54 7.37 -15.39
N ASP A 167 7.93 7.40 -16.57
CA ASP A 167 6.60 8.01 -16.78
C ASP A 167 5.75 7.16 -17.74
N PRO A 168 4.65 6.53 -17.26
CA PRO A 168 4.19 6.51 -15.87
C PRO A 168 5.12 5.71 -14.96
N PHE A 169 5.21 6.10 -13.67
CA PHE A 169 5.95 5.33 -12.67
C PHE A 169 5.41 3.90 -12.57
N GLU A 170 6.22 2.93 -12.96
CA GLU A 170 5.88 1.51 -12.98
C GLU A 170 7.14 0.70 -12.67
N VAL A 171 7.01 -0.37 -11.87
CA VAL A 171 8.10 -1.32 -11.67
C VAL A 171 7.63 -2.66 -12.18
N PHE A 172 8.29 -3.22 -13.17
CA PHE A 172 7.88 -4.50 -13.75
C PHE A 172 9.06 -5.45 -13.95
N VAL A 173 8.76 -6.74 -13.92
CA VAL A 173 9.71 -7.82 -14.19
C VAL A 173 9.41 -8.38 -15.57
N ARG A 174 10.46 -8.58 -16.37
CA ARG A 174 10.37 -9.22 -17.68
C ARG A 174 11.48 -10.21 -17.90
N GLU A 175 11.29 -11.08 -18.89
CA GLU A 175 12.37 -11.90 -19.45
C GLU A 175 13.45 -11.02 -20.06
N GLN A 176 14.71 -11.44 -19.93
CA GLN A 176 15.86 -10.71 -20.45
C GLN A 176 15.82 -10.69 -21.98
N GLY A 177 16.01 -9.49 -22.55
CA GLY A 177 16.03 -9.28 -24.00
C GLY A 177 15.02 -8.24 -24.46
N SER A 178 15.28 -7.64 -25.62
CA SER A 178 14.38 -6.67 -26.24
C SER A 178 13.06 -7.35 -26.61
N GLY A 179 11.97 -6.97 -25.92
CA GLY A 179 10.63 -7.53 -26.12
C GLY A 179 10.28 -8.74 -25.24
N GLY A 180 11.06 -9.01 -24.18
CA GLY A 180 10.76 -10.09 -23.23
C GLY A 180 9.38 -9.96 -22.57
N THR A 181 8.75 -11.09 -22.28
CA THR A 181 7.39 -11.14 -21.71
C THR A 181 7.35 -10.53 -20.32
N ARG A 182 6.38 -9.65 -20.04
CA ARG A 182 6.15 -9.09 -18.70
C ARG A 182 5.47 -10.13 -17.81
N ILE A 183 6.04 -10.37 -16.63
CA ILE A 183 5.59 -11.41 -15.69
C ILE A 183 4.81 -10.80 -14.53
N LEU A 184 5.33 -9.69 -14.02
CA LEU A 184 4.78 -8.97 -12.88
C LEU A 184 4.91 -7.48 -13.14
N SER A 185 3.88 -6.71 -12.81
CA SER A 185 3.96 -5.25 -12.79
C SER A 185 3.34 -4.67 -11.53
N PHE A 186 4.08 -3.74 -10.95
CA PHE A 186 3.65 -2.86 -9.89
C PHE A 186 3.30 -1.50 -10.49
N ASN A 187 2.09 -1.04 -10.17
CA ASN A 187 1.53 0.22 -10.64
C ASN A 187 1.26 0.32 -12.16
N SER A 188 1.07 -0.80 -12.88
CA SER A 188 0.65 -0.80 -14.29
C SER A 188 -0.63 0.02 -14.55
N HIS A 189 -1.58 -0.03 -13.63
CA HIS A 189 -2.83 0.74 -13.72
C HIS A 189 -2.73 2.16 -13.15
N GLY A 190 -1.55 2.61 -12.70
CA GLY A 190 -1.36 3.95 -12.16
C GLY A 190 -2.24 4.26 -10.94
N LEU A 191 -2.52 3.27 -10.09
CA LEU A 191 -3.35 3.40 -8.89
C LEU A 191 -2.53 3.65 -7.61
N PHE A 192 -1.20 3.60 -7.71
CA PHE A 192 -0.31 3.88 -6.60
C PHE A 192 -0.55 5.29 -6.08
N ASP A 193 -0.66 5.37 -4.77
CA ASP A 193 -0.85 6.60 -4.05
C ASP A 193 -0.28 6.42 -2.65
N PHE A 194 0.28 7.52 -2.16
CA PHE A 194 0.93 7.55 -0.87
C PHE A 194 0.44 8.79 -0.13
N GLU A 195 -0.50 8.60 0.80
CA GLU A 195 -1.02 9.69 1.63
C GLU A 195 0.04 10.13 2.63
N GLN A 196 0.64 11.30 2.37
CA GLN A 196 1.72 11.82 3.20
C GLN A 196 1.23 12.32 4.57
N LEU A 197 2.11 12.24 5.57
CA LEU A 197 1.85 12.78 6.90
C LEU A 197 1.75 14.31 6.80
N ARG A 198 0.66 14.86 7.30
CA ARG A 198 0.43 16.31 7.32
C ARG A 198 0.06 16.77 8.71
N VAL A 199 0.49 17.99 9.05
CA VAL A 199 0.07 18.65 10.29
C VAL A 199 -1.40 19.02 10.15
N LYS A 200 -2.18 18.65 11.15
CA LYS A 200 -3.60 18.99 11.23
C LYS A 200 -3.75 20.51 11.28
N LYS A 201 -4.55 21.07 10.36
CA LYS A 201 -4.86 22.51 10.38
C LYS A 201 -5.99 22.81 11.36
N GLU A 202 -6.01 24.03 11.89
CA GLU A 202 -7.07 24.51 12.78
C GLU A 202 -8.43 24.47 12.05
N GLY A 203 -9.46 23.96 12.72
CA GLY A 203 -10.80 23.79 12.14
C GLY A 203 -11.02 22.50 11.33
N GLU A 204 -9.99 21.67 11.09
CA GLU A 204 -10.20 20.36 10.44
C GLU A 204 -10.76 19.34 11.45
N ASP A 205 -11.90 18.72 11.14
CA ASP A 205 -12.36 17.54 11.88
C ASP A 205 -11.83 16.26 11.22
N TRP A 206 -10.88 15.61 11.89
CA TRP A 206 -10.31 14.31 11.49
C TRP A 206 -10.95 13.16 12.27
N GLY A 207 -11.91 13.45 13.15
CA GLY A 207 -12.62 12.47 13.96
C GLY A 207 -13.40 11.51 13.07
N LEU A 208 -13.06 10.23 13.13
CA LEU A 208 -13.86 9.19 12.49
C LEU A 208 -15.06 8.88 13.38
N GLY A 209 -16.21 9.50 13.09
CA GLY A 209 -17.49 9.22 13.73
C GLY A 209 -18.01 7.83 13.36
N PHE A 210 -17.55 6.79 14.05
CA PHE A 210 -18.14 5.46 13.97
C PHE A 210 -18.23 4.88 15.38
N PHE A 211 -19.46 4.72 15.86
CA PHE A 211 -19.82 4.23 17.20
C PHE A 211 -18.94 4.75 18.35
N ASN A 212 -18.98 6.04 18.70
CA ASN A 212 -18.42 6.58 19.97
C ASN A 212 -17.10 5.94 20.48
N PHE A 213 -16.17 5.62 19.58
CA PHE A 213 -14.86 5.04 19.91
C PHE A 213 -13.79 6.13 19.82
N GLY A 214 -13.96 7.17 20.62
CA GLY A 214 -12.89 8.12 20.92
C GLY A 214 -11.88 7.47 21.86
N ARG A 215 -10.88 6.77 21.30
CA ARG A 215 -9.79 6.02 21.98
C ARG A 215 -10.18 4.67 22.56
N LYS A 216 -10.06 3.59 21.78
CA LYS A 216 -9.58 2.30 22.28
C LYS A 216 -8.70 1.64 21.24
N THR A 217 -7.44 1.41 21.60
CA THR A 217 -6.49 0.57 20.87
C THR A 217 -7.01 -0.86 20.92
N PHE A 218 -7.33 -1.46 19.77
CA PHE A 218 -7.64 -2.88 19.68
C PHE A 218 -6.48 -3.57 18.96
N PHE A 219 -5.73 -4.39 19.70
CA PHE A 219 -4.87 -5.41 19.12
C PHE A 219 -5.73 -6.64 18.85
N VAL A 220 -6.01 -6.95 17.59
CA VAL A 220 -6.53 -8.26 17.20
C VAL A 220 -5.33 -9.11 16.80
N LYS A 221 -4.93 -10.01 17.69
CA LYS A 221 -3.93 -11.05 17.41
C LYS A 221 -4.66 -12.21 16.74
N CYS A 222 -4.68 -12.24 15.41
CA CYS A 222 -5.08 -13.45 14.70
C CYS A 222 -3.92 -14.46 14.75
N CYS A 223 -4.00 -15.39 15.69
CA CYS A 223 -3.31 -16.68 15.58
C CYS A 223 -4.16 -17.57 14.68
N TYR A 224 -3.62 -18.00 13.54
CA TYR A 224 -4.13 -19.18 12.85
C TYR A 224 -3.36 -20.40 13.39
N VAL A 225 -4.11 -21.41 13.82
CA VAL A 225 -3.65 -22.80 14.00
C VAL A 225 -4.02 -23.54 12.72
#